data_AF-A0A4R6GD07-F1
#
_entry.id   AF-A0A4R6GD07-F1
#
_cell.length_a   1.000
_cell.length_b   1.000
_cell.length_c   1.000
_cell.angle_alpha   90.00
_cell.angle_beta   90.00
_cell.angle_gamma   90.00
#
_symmetry.space_group_name_H-M   'P 1'
#
loop_
_entity.id
_entity.type
_entity.pdbx_description
1 polymer ?
#
loop_
_entity_poly.entity_id
_entity_poly.type
_entity_poly.pdbx_seq_one_letter_code
_entity_poly.pdbx_strand_id
1 'polypeptide(L)'
;MLAAVYPLVLITVVLEQRSLHLDLRRRKWFRRATLVVVAAALVGLAMSIIGVQTQGLSWVPGGVNWLMAGLAIIGLGALLLAVLATLELEEDSDVLGR
;
A
#
# COMPACT_ATOMS: atom_id res chain seq x y z
N MET A 1 -1.27 18.76 3.20
CA MET A 1 -2.47 17.94 2.92
C MET A 1 -2.14 16.47 2.60
N LEU A 2 -1.02 15.89 3.05
CA LEU A 2 -0.73 14.45 2.89
C LEU A 2 -1.36 13.57 3.99
N ALA A 3 -1.76 14.17 5.12
CA ALA A 3 -2.31 13.43 6.25
C ALA A 3 -3.57 12.61 5.92
N ALA A 4 -4.34 12.99 4.90
CA ALA A 4 -5.51 12.24 4.44
C ALA A 4 -5.17 11.11 3.45
N VAL A 5 -4.00 11.18 2.79
CA VAL A 5 -3.57 10.19 1.79
C VAL A 5 -3.19 8.86 2.46
N TYR A 6 -2.45 8.92 3.57
CA TYR A 6 -1.97 7.71 4.24
C TYR A 6 -3.07 6.84 4.85
N PRO A 7 -4.09 7.39 5.55
CA PRO A 7 -5.23 6.60 6.02
C PRO A 7 -5.98 5.95 4.86
N LEU A 8 -6.15 6.66 3.74
CA LEU A 8 -6.80 6.10 2.55
C LEU A 8 -6.02 4.91 2.01
N VAL A 9 -4.70 5.03 1.84
CA VAL A 9 -3.83 3.91 1.42
C VAL A 9 -3.93 2.74 2.40
N LEU A 10 -3.86 3.00 3.71
CA LEU A 10 -3.96 1.95 4.72
C LEU A 10 -5.31 1.22 4.66
N ILE A 11 -6.41 1.95 4.52
CA ILE A 11 -7.75 1.36 4.40
C ILE A 11 -7.82 0.52 3.12
N THR A 12 -7.35 1.01 1.98
CA THR A 12 -7.35 0.24 0.73
C THR A 12 -6.52 -1.04 0.88
N VAL A 13 -5.31 -0.98 1.46
CA VAL A 13 -4.50 -2.18 1.72
C VAL A 13 -5.25 -3.19 2.60
N VAL A 14 -5.93 -2.72 3.66
CA VAL A 14 -6.67 -3.60 4.57
C VAL A 14 -7.89 -4.22 3.89
N LEU A 15 -8.63 -3.45 3.08
CA LEU A 15 -9.78 -3.95 2.32
C LEU A 15 -9.34 -5.01 1.32
N GLU A 16 -8.24 -4.78 0.60
CA GLU A 16 -7.69 -5.73 -0.37
C GLU A 16 -7.11 -6.99 0.29
N GLN A 17 -6.52 -6.86 1.48
CA GLN A 17 -6.12 -8.04 2.23
C GLN A 17 -7.29 -8.93 2.64
N ARG A 18 -8.51 -8.38 2.69
CA ARG A 18 -9.73 -9.12 3.05
C ARG A 18 -10.36 -9.81 1.84
N SER A 19 -10.20 -9.27 0.63
CA SER A 19 -10.69 -9.85 -0.62
C SER A 19 -9.78 -10.96 -1.17
N LEU A 20 -8.51 -10.97 -0.78
CA LEU A 20 -7.53 -11.94 -1.28
C LEU A 20 -7.77 -13.38 -0.83
N HIS A 21 -7.86 -14.28 -1.81
CA HIS A 21 -7.83 -15.74 -1.61
C HIS A 21 -6.56 -16.17 -0.86
N LEU A 22 -6.69 -17.16 0.05
CA LEU A 22 -5.67 -17.56 1.03
C LEU A 22 -4.31 -17.95 0.43
N ASP A 23 -4.27 -18.38 -0.83
CA ASP A 23 -3.06 -18.86 -1.50
C ASP A 23 -2.13 -17.74 -1.97
N LEU A 24 -2.66 -16.59 -2.41
CA LEU A 24 -1.85 -15.39 -2.70
C LEU A 24 -1.17 -14.85 -1.44
N ARG A 25 -1.90 -14.86 -0.32
CA ARG A 25 -1.45 -14.31 0.97
C ARG A 25 -0.22 -15.03 1.53
N ARG A 26 0.02 -16.30 1.13
CA ARG A 26 1.17 -17.09 1.56
C ARG A 26 2.48 -16.76 0.83
N ARG A 27 2.44 -16.04 -0.30
CA ARG A 27 3.66 -15.71 -1.04
C ARG A 27 4.50 -14.69 -0.25
N LYS A 28 5.74 -15.08 0.07
CA LYS A 28 6.67 -14.28 0.90
C LYS A 28 6.98 -12.91 0.29
N TRP A 29 6.99 -12.79 -1.04
CA TRP A 29 7.26 -11.52 -1.72
C TRP A 29 6.09 -10.54 -1.55
N PHE A 30 4.85 -11.00 -1.71
CA PHE A 30 3.64 -10.19 -1.51
C PHE A 30 3.57 -9.66 -0.08
N ARG A 31 3.78 -10.54 0.90
CA ARG A 31 3.82 -10.15 2.32
C ARG A 31 4.87 -9.08 2.63
N ARG A 32 6.08 -9.19 2.04
CA ARG A 32 7.13 -8.18 2.21
C ARG A 32 6.75 -6.85 1.57
N ALA A 33 6.22 -6.88 0.34
CA ALA A 33 5.77 -5.68 -0.36
C ALA A 33 4.67 -4.96 0.44
N THR A 34 3.65 -5.70 0.91
CA THR A 34 2.59 -5.10 1.74
C THR A 34 3.13 -4.53 3.05
N LEU A 35 4.05 -5.21 3.72
CA LEU A 35 4.66 -4.69 4.95
C LEU A 35 5.42 -3.39 4.71
N VAL A 36 6.20 -3.31 3.62
CA VAL A 36 6.91 -2.09 3.24
C VAL A 36 5.94 -0.93 2.97
N VAL A 37 4.86 -1.18 2.23
CA VAL A 37 3.84 -0.15 1.93
C VAL A 37 3.15 0.32 3.20
N VAL A 38 2.73 -0.60 4.08
CA VAL A 38 2.09 -0.26 5.34
C VAL A 38 3.04 0.50 6.26
N ALA A 39 4.29 0.06 6.39
CA ALA A 39 5.29 0.74 7.21
C ALA A 39 5.56 2.16 6.68
N ALA A 40 5.74 2.33 5.36
CA ALA A 40 5.91 3.64 4.74
C ALA A 40 4.70 4.55 5.00
N ALA A 41 3.48 4.02 4.88
CA ALA A 41 2.26 4.78 5.12
C ALA A 41 2.11 5.20 6.59
N LEU A 42 2.47 4.33 7.55
CA LEU A 42 2.43 4.65 8.98
C LEU A 42 3.48 5.70 9.36
N VAL A 43 4.71 5.56 8.86
CA VAL A 43 5.78 6.54 9.10
C VAL A 43 5.44 7.88 8.48
N GLY A 44 4.96 7.89 7.23
CA GLY A 44 4.51 9.09 6.54
C GLY A 44 3.33 9.77 7.25
N LEU A 45 2.39 8.99 7.77
CA LEU A 45 1.28 9.50 8.58
C LEU A 45 1.78 10.19 9.84
N ALA A 46 2.67 9.55 10.60
CA ALA A 46 3.25 10.13 11.82
C ALA A 46 3.98 11.45 11.51
N MET A 47 4.81 11.48 10.46
CA MET A 47 5.47 12.71 10.00
C MET A 47 4.45 13.78 9.59
N SER A 48 3.38 13.40 8.90
CA SER A 48 2.37 14.36 8.47
C SER A 48 1.57 14.92 9.65
N ILE A 49 1.33 14.13 10.70
CA ILE A 49 0.70 14.60 11.95
C ILE A 49 1.62 15.60 12.64
N ILE A 50 2.91 15.26 12.80
CA ILE A 50 3.90 16.17 13.38
C ILE A 50 3.92 17.49 12.60
N GLY A 51 3.94 17.41 11.25
CA GLY A 51 3.90 18.57 10.38
C GLY A 51 2.67 19.46 10.58
N VAL A 52 1.50 18.88 10.85
CA VAL A 52 0.30 19.68 11.18
C VAL A 52 0.48 20.39 12.52
N GLN A 53 1.04 19.70 13.52
CA GLN A 53 1.24 20.27 14.86
C GLN A 53 2.32 21.35 14.89
N THR A 54 3.35 21.25 14.05
CA THR A 54 4.45 22.23 13.98
C THR A 54 4.20 23.35 12.97
N GLN A 55 2.95 23.51 12.48
CA GLN A 55 2.57 24.49 11.45
C GLN A 55 3.31 24.34 10.11
N GLY A 56 3.81 23.14 9.83
CA GLY A 56 4.55 22.81 8.63
C GLY A 56 5.76 21.93 8.92
N LEU A 57 6.21 21.20 7.90
CA LEU A 57 7.51 20.54 7.90
C LEU A 57 8.50 21.44 7.14
N SER A 58 9.75 21.50 7.61
CA SER A 58 10.82 22.12 6.84
C SER A 58 11.09 21.34 5.54
N TRP A 59 11.84 21.94 4.61
CA TRP A 59 12.03 21.41 3.26
C TRP A 59 12.47 19.94 3.23
N VAL A 60 13.44 19.56 4.07
CA VAL A 60 13.97 18.19 4.13
C VAL A 60 12.93 17.17 4.61
N PRO A 61 12.34 17.28 5.81
CA PRO A 61 11.30 16.35 6.26
C PRO A 61 10.03 16.42 5.41
N GLY A 62 9.72 17.58 4.82
CA GLY A 62 8.63 17.73 3.85
C GLY A 62 8.87 16.91 2.59
N GLY A 63 10.08 16.97 2.03
CA GLY A 63 10.49 16.16 0.89
C GLY A 63 10.47 14.66 1.19
N VAL A 64 10.97 14.24 2.35
CA VAL A 64 10.91 12.83 2.79
C VAL A 64 9.45 12.37 2.91
N ASN A 65 8.57 13.20 3.48
CA ASN A 65 7.14 12.88 3.58
C ASN A 65 6.50 12.71 2.19
N TRP A 66 6.87 13.55 1.21
CA TRP A 66 6.41 13.37 -0.17
C TRP A 66 6.89 12.07 -0.81
N LEU A 67 8.15 11.70 -0.59
CA LEU A 67 8.70 10.42 -1.07
C LEU A 67 7.98 9.23 -0.44
N MET A 68 7.66 9.30 0.87
CA MET A 68 6.88 8.27 1.55
C MET A 68 5.46 8.15 0.97
N ALA A 69 4.80 9.27 0.68
CA ALA A 69 3.51 9.28 0.01
C ALA A 69 3.58 8.64 -1.38
N GLY A 70 4.58 9.01 -2.19
CA GLY A 70 4.81 8.42 -3.51
C GLY A 70 5.05 6.91 -3.44
N LEU A 71 5.89 6.46 -2.52
CA LEU A 71 6.17 5.04 -2.29
C LEU A 71 4.91 4.27 -1.88
N ALA A 72 4.09 4.86 -1.00
CA ALA A 72 2.84 4.24 -0.55
C ALA A 72 1.83 4.11 -1.70
N ILE A 73 1.68 5.14 -2.54
CA ILE A 73 0.77 5.12 -3.70
C ILE A 73 1.24 4.13 -4.76
N ILE A 74 2.51 4.17 -5.16
CA ILE A 74 3.06 3.27 -6.18
C ILE A 74 3.01 1.83 -5.68
N GLY A 75 3.39 1.60 -4.42
CA GLY A 75 3.36 0.28 -3.83
C GLY A 75 1.94 -0.28 -3.72
N LEU A 76 0.95 0.56 -3.39
CA LEU A 76 -0.46 0.17 -3.44
C LEU A 76 -0.88 -0.23 -4.86
N GLY A 77 -0.55 0.58 -5.87
CA GLY A 77 -0.85 0.27 -7.27
C GLY A 77 -0.21 -1.04 -7.74
N ALA A 78 1.04 -1.28 -7.38
CA ALA A 78 1.74 -2.53 -7.69
C ALA A 78 1.11 -3.75 -6.99
N LEU A 79 0.65 -3.59 -5.74
CA LEU A 79 -0.08 -4.64 -5.03
C LEU A 79 -1.40 -4.95 -5.74
N LEU A 80 -2.17 -3.94 -6.13
CA LEU A 80 -3.45 -4.12 -6.86
C LEU A 80 -3.25 -4.84 -8.19
N LEU A 81 -2.25 -4.43 -8.98
CA LEU A 81 -1.93 -5.12 -10.24
C LEU A 81 -1.51 -6.57 -10.01
N ALA A 82 -0.73 -6.84 -8.95
CA ALA A 82 -0.35 -8.20 -8.60
C ALA A 82 -1.55 -9.07 -8.19
N VAL A 83 -2.50 -8.50 -7.45
CA VAL A 83 -3.75 -9.18 -7.11
C VAL A 83 -4.53 -9.51 -8.37
N LEU A 84 -4.78 -8.51 -9.23
CA LEU A 84 -5.54 -8.68 -10.47
C LEU A 84 -4.92 -9.73 -11.39
N ALA A 85 -3.61 -9.64 -11.64
CA ALA A 85 -2.90 -10.60 -12.48
C ALA A 85 -2.98 -12.03 -11.95
N THR A 86 -3.12 -12.20 -10.62
CA THR A 86 -3.24 -13.55 -10.05
C THR A 86 -4.67 -14.06 -10.08
N LEU A 87 -5.68 -13.19 -9.97
CA LEU A 87 -7.09 -13.55 -10.16
C LEU A 87 -7.37 -13.98 -11.60
N GLU A 88 -6.83 -13.25 -12.59
CA GLU A 88 -6.95 -13.61 -14.02
C GLU A 88 -6.34 -15.00 -14.31
N LEU A 89 -5.17 -15.29 -13.72
CA LEU A 89 -4.52 -16.61 -13.84
C LEU A 89 -5.33 -17.74 -13.19
N GLU A 90 -5.98 -17.46 -12.06
CA GLU A 90 -6.82 -18.44 -11.35
C GLU A 90 -8.08 -18.76 -12.19
N GLU A 91 -8.73 -17.74 -12.74
CA GLU A 91 -9.89 -17.87 -13.64
C GLU A 91 -9.55 -18.68 -14.91
N ASP A 92 -8.41 -18.38 -15.56
CA ASP A 92 -7.96 -19.14 -16.73
C ASP A 92 -7.66 -20.62 -16.41
N SER A 93 -7.11 -20.89 -15.21
CA SER A 93 -6.80 -22.25 -14.79
C SER A 93 -8.03 -23.09 -14.47
N ASP A 94 -9.08 -22.47 -13.93
CA ASP A 94 -10.35 -23.12 -13.62
C ASP A 94 -11.17 -23.45 -14.89
N VAL A 95 -11.05 -22.63 -15.94
CA VAL A 95 -11.72 -22.87 -17.24
C VAL A 95 -11.09 -24.05 -18.00
N LEU A 96 -9.76 -24.22 -17.93
CA LEU A 96 -9.04 -25.31 -18.60
C LEU A 96 -9.06 -26.65 -17.84
N GLY A 97 -9.47 -26.63 -16.57
CA GLY A 97 -9.57 -27.82 -15.71
C GLY A 97 -10.89 -28.59 -15.81
N ARG A 98 -11.83 -28.18 -16.67
CA ARG A 98 -13.11 -28.86 -16.91
C ARG A 98 -13.22 -29.48 -18.30
#